data_AF-A0A2V6HAS6-F1
#
_entry.id   AF-A0A2V6HAS6-F1
#
_cell.length_a   1.000
_cell.length_b   1.000
_cell.length_c   1.000
_cell.angle_alpha   90.00
_cell.angle_beta   90.00
_cell.angle_gamma   90.00
#
_symmetry.space_group_name_H-M   'P 1'
#
loop_
_entity.id
_entity.type
_entity.pdbx_description
1 polymer ?
#
loop_
_entity_poly.entity_id
_entity_poly.type
_entity_poly.pdbx_seq_one_letter_code
_entity_poly.pdbx_strand_id
1 'polypeptide(L)'
;MRTDLLVRRTRMHFPRFDVAEIKIAPINKGGSDRKFYRIRCSPDQTLILVKYNLEREENRHYVQIANFLGEHGIRVPEIYFHDPTEGLIWIEDLGESDLYSYRHD
;
A
#
# COMPACT_ATOMS: atom_id res chain seq x y z
N MET A 1 -0.75 -15.54 -1.22
CA MET A 1 0.49 -15.15 -0.54
C MET A 1 0.21 -15.15 0.95
N ARG A 2 1.15 -15.71 1.71
CA ARG A 2 1.05 -15.92 3.15
C ARG A 2 1.35 -14.60 3.87
N THR A 3 0.48 -14.17 4.78
CA THR A 3 0.54 -12.86 5.47
C THR A 3 1.85 -12.68 6.24
N ASP A 4 2.41 -13.77 6.76
CA ASP A 4 3.72 -13.87 7.41
C ASP A 4 4.89 -13.35 6.54
N LEU A 5 4.87 -13.61 5.22
CA LEU A 5 5.89 -13.07 4.32
C LEU A 5 5.79 -11.54 4.21
N LEU A 6 4.57 -11.00 4.22
CA LEU A 6 4.35 -9.56 4.14
C LEU A 6 4.77 -8.83 5.43
N VAL A 7 4.51 -9.45 6.59
CA VAL A 7 5.00 -8.95 7.87
C VAL A 7 6.52 -8.87 7.86
N ARG A 8 7.20 -9.93 7.40
CA ARG A 8 8.67 -9.95 7.31
C ARG A 8 9.21 -8.88 6.36
N ARG A 9 8.63 -8.75 5.16
CA ARG A 9 9.02 -7.72 4.18
C ARG A 9 8.82 -6.32 4.74
N THR A 10 7.70 -6.07 5.40
CA THR A 10 7.42 -4.78 6.05
C THR A 10 8.44 -4.49 7.15
N ARG A 11 8.76 -5.44 8.03
CA ARG A 11 9.79 -5.24 9.08
C ARG A 11 11.17 -4.93 8.49
N MET A 12 11.53 -5.50 7.34
CA MET A 12 12.83 -5.21 6.71
C MET A 12 12.96 -3.74 6.27
N HIS A 13 11.88 -3.15 5.77
CA HIS A 13 11.88 -1.74 5.33
C HIS A 13 11.54 -0.77 6.47
N PHE A 14 10.82 -1.24 7.49
CA PHE A 14 10.41 -0.47 8.66
C PHE A 14 10.84 -1.19 9.95
N PRO A 15 12.15 -1.19 10.29
CA PRO A 15 12.69 -1.98 11.40
C PRO A 15 12.25 -1.52 12.78
N ARG A 16 11.66 -0.31 12.87
CA ARG A 16 11.11 0.26 14.11
C ARG A 16 9.76 -0.34 14.50
N PHE A 17 9.07 -1.04 13.60
CA PHE A 17 7.79 -1.65 13.91
C PHE A 17 7.98 -2.98 14.65
N ASP A 18 7.24 -3.16 15.74
CA ASP A 18 7.18 -4.43 16.44
C ASP A 18 6.32 -5.42 15.64
N VAL A 19 6.91 -6.55 15.27
CA VAL A 19 6.23 -7.62 14.54
C VAL A 19 5.01 -8.16 15.28
N ALA A 20 5.03 -8.16 16.62
CA ALA A 20 3.89 -8.62 17.41
C ALA A 20 2.66 -7.72 17.24
N GLU A 21 2.86 -6.45 16.89
CA GLU A 21 1.80 -5.45 16.73
C GLU A 21 1.33 -5.33 15.27
N ILE A 22 2.11 -5.84 14.31
CA ILE A 22 1.77 -5.79 12.88
C ILE A 22 0.53 -6.65 12.60
N LYS A 23 -0.58 -5.99 12.29
CA LYS A 23 -1.80 -6.62 11.79
C LYS A 23 -1.99 -6.27 10.32
N ILE A 24 -2.18 -7.28 9.49
CA ILE A 24 -2.41 -7.11 8.05
C ILE A 24 -3.81 -7.57 7.70
N ALA A 25 -4.59 -6.70 7.05
CA ALA A 25 -5.93 -7.00 6.56
C ALA A 25 -6.02 -6.72 5.05
N PRO A 26 -6.59 -7.62 4.23
CA PRO A 26 -6.81 -7.35 2.82
C PRO A 26 -7.89 -6.28 2.62
N ILE A 27 -7.69 -5.40 1.64
CA ILE A 27 -8.71 -4.49 1.13
C ILE A 27 -9.27 -5.13 -0.15
N ASN A 28 -10.50 -5.64 -0.06
CA ASN A 28 -11.14 -6.38 -1.17
C ASN A 28 -11.87 -5.47 -2.17
N LYS A 29 -11.92 -4.15 -1.91
CA LYS A 29 -12.57 -3.17 -2.77
C LYS A 29 -11.59 -2.63 -3.80
N GLY A 30 -11.82 -2.95 -5.07
CA GLY A 30 -11.05 -2.40 -6.18
C GLY A 30 -9.61 -2.91 -6.21
N GLY A 31 -9.09 -3.12 -7.42
CA GLY A 31 -7.69 -3.52 -7.57
C GLY A 31 -7.29 -4.10 -8.90
N SER A 32 -8.22 -4.48 -9.78
CA SER A 32 -7.91 -5.34 -10.93
C SER A 32 -6.99 -6.49 -10.47
N ASP A 33 -5.77 -6.57 -11.02
CA ASP A 33 -4.81 -7.64 -10.73
C ASP A 33 -3.90 -7.29 -9.54
N ARG A 34 -4.06 -6.08 -8.97
CA ARG A 34 -3.34 -5.59 -7.80
C ARG A 34 -4.11 -5.92 -6.52
N LYS A 35 -3.37 -6.32 -5.50
CA LYS A 35 -3.90 -6.64 -4.17
C LYS A 35 -3.45 -5.57 -3.18
N PHE A 36 -4.41 -5.05 -2.43
CA PHE A 36 -4.17 -4.03 -1.42
C PHE A 36 -4.30 -4.66 -0.03
N TYR A 37 -3.39 -4.29 0.85
CA TYR A 37 -3.37 -4.73 2.23
C TYR A 37 -3.18 -3.53 3.14
N ARG A 38 -4.05 -3.34 4.12
CA ARG A 38 -3.82 -2.39 5.21
C ARG A 38 -2.94 -3.06 6.24
N ILE A 39 -1.85 -2.40 6.58
CA ILE A 39 -0.92 -2.81 7.63
C ILE A 39 -1.07 -1.82 8.78
N ARG A 40 -1.50 -2.31 9.94
CA ARG A 40 -1.53 -1.55 11.19
C ARG A 40 -0.31 -1.96 12.00
N CYS A 41 0.58 -1.00 12.27
CA CYS A 41 1.82 -1.22 13.03
C CYS A 41 1.66 -0.77 14.49
N SER A 42 0.78 0.21 14.73
CA SER A 42 0.31 0.65 16.05
C SER A 42 -1.10 1.25 15.89
N PRO A 43 -1.80 1.67 16.96
CA PRO A 43 -3.10 2.34 16.84
C PRO A 43 -3.09 3.58 15.94
N ASP A 44 -1.97 4.32 15.92
CA ASP A 44 -1.82 5.59 15.20
C ASP A 44 -0.96 5.49 13.94
N GLN A 45 -0.38 4.31 13.65
CA GLN A 45 0.48 4.10 12.49
C GLN A 45 -0.06 3.01 11.59
N THR A 46 -0.55 3.44 10.43
CA THR A 46 -1.02 2.57 9.37
C THR A 46 -0.36 2.91 8.04
N LEU A 47 -0.30 1.91 7.17
CA LEU A 47 0.22 2.04 5.82
C LEU A 47 -0.51 1.05 4.90
N ILE A 48 -0.50 1.33 3.61
CA ILE A 48 -1.04 0.43 2.60
C ILE A 48 0.09 -0.25 1.86
N LEU A 49 0.01 -1.57 1.80
CA LEU A 49 0.85 -2.37 0.92
C LEU A 49 0.07 -2.71 -0.35
N VAL A 50 0.61 -2.30 -1.48
CA VAL A 50 0.16 -2.70 -2.81
C VAL A 50 1.05 -3.83 -3.31
N LYS A 51 0.43 -4.91 -3.77
CA LYS A 51 1.10 -5.98 -4.50
C LYS A 51 0.57 -6.03 -5.93
N TYR A 52 1.45 -5.97 -6.90
CA TYR A 52 1.13 -6.18 -8.31
C TYR A 52 1.86 -7.42 -8.86
N ASN A 53 1.32 -7.98 -9.94
CA ASN A 53 2.00 -9.02 -10.71
C ASN A 53 2.69 -8.42 -11.94
N LEU A 54 3.64 -9.15 -12.51
CA LEU A 54 4.39 -8.73 -13.69
C LEU A 54 3.65 -9.04 -15.01
N GLU A 55 2.44 -9.58 -14.93
CA GLU A 55 1.62 -9.95 -16.10
C GLU A 55 1.17 -8.70 -16.88
N ARG A 56 1.01 -7.56 -16.19
CA ARG A 56 0.75 -6.27 -16.83
C ARG A 56 1.94 -5.35 -16.64
N GLU A 57 2.60 -5.02 -17.74
CA GLU A 57 3.75 -4.11 -17.77
C GLU A 57 3.41 -2.75 -17.15
N GLU A 58 2.20 -2.25 -17.39
CA GLU A 58 1.67 -0.98 -16.85
C GLU A 58 1.79 -0.87 -15.33
N ASN A 59 1.65 -1.99 -14.59
CA ASN A 59 1.74 -1.98 -13.13
C ASN A 59 3.14 -1.57 -12.64
N ARG A 60 4.19 -1.75 -13.45
CA ARG A 60 5.56 -1.33 -13.12
C ARG A 60 5.70 0.19 -13.06
N HIS A 61 4.83 0.91 -13.77
CA HIS A 61 4.85 2.37 -13.80
C HIS A 61 4.12 3.02 -12.61
N TYR A 62 3.52 2.25 -11.70
CA TYR A 62 2.74 2.78 -10.58
C TYR A 62 3.50 3.87 -9.81
N VAL A 63 4.73 3.59 -9.41
CA VAL A 63 5.55 4.52 -8.61
C VAL A 63 6.03 5.70 -9.43
N GLN A 64 6.39 5.48 -10.70
CA GLN A 64 6.80 6.56 -11.60
C GLN A 64 5.65 7.55 -11.83
N ILE A 65 4.43 7.04 -12.05
CA ILE A 65 3.23 7.87 -12.23
C ILE A 65 2.90 8.61 -10.94
N ALA A 66 2.92 7.94 -9.79
CA ALA A 66 2.66 8.58 -8.50
C ALA A 66 3.66 9.72 -8.22
N ASN A 67 4.95 9.47 -8.37
CA ASN A 67 5.99 10.48 -8.17
C ASN A 67 5.80 11.66 -9.13
N PHE A 68 5.58 11.39 -10.42
CA PHE A 68 5.33 12.44 -11.41
C PHE A 68 4.15 13.33 -11.02
N LEU A 69 3.01 12.73 -10.64
CA LEU A 69 1.83 13.49 -10.22
C LEU A 69 2.11 14.32 -8.96
N GLY A 70 2.81 13.74 -7.98
CA GLY A 70 3.20 14.42 -6.74
C GLY A 70 4.12 15.61 -6.97
N GLU A 71 5.14 15.47 -7.83
CA GLU A 71 6.05 16.54 -8.24
C GLU A 71 5.31 17.73 -8.89
N HIS A 72 4.14 17.47 -9.50
CA HIS A 72 3.28 18.47 -10.12
C HIS A 72 2.16 18.98 -9.19
N GLY A 73 2.22 18.68 -7.89
CA GLY A 73 1.28 19.17 -6.88
C GLY A 73 -0.08 18.47 -6.88
N ILE A 74 -0.22 17.34 -7.58
CA ILE A 74 -1.42 16.53 -7.54
C ILE A 74 -1.37 15.67 -6.28
N ARG A 75 -2.45 15.69 -5.49
CA ARG A 75 -2.57 14.90 -4.26
C ARG A 75 -2.66 13.41 -4.60
N VAL A 76 -1.57 12.69 -4.34
CA VAL A 76 -1.44 11.24 -4.43
C VAL A 76 -0.90 10.71 -3.10
N PRO A 77 -1.17 9.44 -2.73
CA PRO A 77 -0.56 8.84 -1.54
C PRO A 77 0.97 8.90 -1.64
N GLU A 78 1.63 9.27 -0.53
CA GLU A 78 3.09 9.23 -0.47
C GLU A 78 3.62 7.80 -0.68
N ILE A 79 4.70 7.66 -1.47
CA ILE A 79 5.39 6.39 -1.66
C ILE A 79 6.52 6.29 -0.63
N TYR A 80 6.38 5.41 0.35
CA TYR A 80 7.43 5.18 1.35
C TYR A 80 8.52 4.24 0.83
N PHE A 81 8.14 3.19 0.10
CA PHE A 81 9.10 2.22 -0.44
C PHE A 81 8.55 1.46 -1.64
N HIS A 82 9.42 1.07 -2.57
CA HIS A 82 9.10 0.25 -3.74
C HIS A 82 10.13 -0.87 -3.91
N ASP A 83 9.65 -2.12 -3.93
CA ASP A 83 10.40 -3.28 -4.38
C ASP A 83 9.85 -3.72 -5.76
N PRO A 84 10.48 -3.29 -6.86
CA PRO A 84 10.03 -3.64 -8.21
C PRO A 84 10.27 -5.12 -8.55
N THR A 85 11.17 -5.80 -7.84
CA THR A 85 11.50 -7.22 -8.06
C THR A 85 10.38 -8.11 -7.54
N GLU A 86 9.88 -7.80 -6.35
CA GLU A 86 8.78 -8.55 -5.70
C GLU A 86 7.39 -7.99 -6.05
N GLY A 87 7.34 -6.83 -6.72
CA GLY A 87 6.10 -6.13 -7.07
C GLY A 87 5.37 -5.57 -5.86
N LEU A 88 6.10 -5.03 -4.88
CA LEU A 88 5.57 -4.53 -3.62
C LEU A 88 5.79 -3.03 -3.48
N ILE A 89 4.76 -2.31 -3.04
CA ILE A 89 4.80 -0.85 -2.84
C ILE A 89 4.18 -0.53 -1.49
N TRP A 90 4.90 0.17 -0.63
CA TRP A 90 4.39 0.68 0.63
C TRP A 90 4.06 2.16 0.45
N ILE A 91 2.80 2.51 0.70
CA ILE A 91 2.26 3.84 0.50
C ILE A 91 1.50 4.33 1.74
N GLU A 92 1.26 5.64 1.79
CA GLU A 92 0.42 6.29 2.79
C GLU A 92 -1.00 5.69 2.84
N ASP A 93 -1.56 5.56 4.05
CA ASP A 93 -2.95 5.16 4.27
C ASP A 93 -3.83 6.41 4.44
N LEU A 94 -4.68 6.67 3.45
CA LEU A 94 -5.61 7.80 3.45
C LEU A 94 -6.92 7.52 4.20
N GLY A 95 -7.02 6.37 4.89
CA GLY A 95 -8.19 6.00 5.68
C GLY A 95 -9.19 5.11 4.95
N GLU A 96 -10.43 5.06 5.47
CA GLU A 96 -11.45 4.09 5.04
C GLU A 96 -12.66 4.73 4.33
N SER A 97 -12.78 6.05 4.39
CA SER A 97 -13.88 6.79 3.76
C SER A 97 -13.63 6.98 2.28
N ASP A 98 -14.44 6.34 1.45
CA ASP A 98 -14.50 6.56 0.01
C ASP A 98 -15.61 7.57 -0.34
N LEU A 99 -15.62 8.09 -1.58
CA LEU A 99 -16.66 9.04 -2.02
C LEU A 99 -18.08 8.49 -1.89
N TYR A 100 -18.26 7.16 -2.03
CA TYR A 100 -19.57 6.52 -1.94
C TYR A 100 -20.10 6.49 -0.49
N SER A 101 -19.21 6.49 0.50
CA SER A 101 -19.58 6.65 1.91
C SER A 101 -20.33 7.95 2.17
N TYR A 102 -20.05 9.01 1.42
CA TYR A 102 -20.65 10.35 1.58
C TYR A 102 -21.96 10.56 0.80
N ARG A 103 -22.52 9.53 0.16
CA ARG A 103 -23.69 9.69 -0.75
C ARG A 103 -25.00 10.16 -0.08
N HIS A 104 -25.05 10.15 1.25
CA HIS A 104 -26.24 10.53 2.04
C HIS A 104 -25.95 11.65 3.05
N ASP A 105 -24.77 12.26 2.96
CA ASP A 105 -24.40 13.39 3.80
C ASP A 105 -24.92 14.72 3.22
#